data_AF-A0A833GSQ3-F1
#
_entry.id   AF-A0A833GSQ3-F1
#
_cell.length_a   1.000
_cell.length_b   1.000
_cell.length_c   1.000
_cell.angle_alpha   90.00
_cell.angle_beta   90.00
_cell.angle_gamma   90.00
#
_symmetry.space_group_name_H-M   'P 1'
#
loop_
_entity.id
_entity.type
_entity.pdbx_description
1 polymer ?
#
loop_
_entity_poly.entity_id
_entity_poly.type
_entity_poly.pdbx_seq_one_letter_code
_entity_poly.pdbx_strand_id
1 'polypeptide(L)' 'AKAGAGKGKKRDGQSGTVHVLAGGELKAVSVQLGITDNRNTEIIGGDLKAGDRIVIGENSNGVKPPSSVGMRMF' A
#
# COMPACT_ATOMS: atom_id res chain seq x y z
N ALA A 1 -10.07 -0.32 39.31
CA ALA A 1 -9.30 0.54 38.39
C ALA A 1 -7.97 -0.14 38.10
N LYS A 2 -7.65 -0.46 36.84
CA LYS A 2 -6.34 -0.99 36.44
C LYS A 2 -5.80 -0.10 35.33
N ALA A 3 -4.79 0.69 35.66
CA ALA A 3 -4.12 1.61 34.75
C ALA A 3 -2.77 1.03 34.31
N GLY A 4 -2.38 1.35 33.06
CA GLY A 4 -1.03 1.24 32.51
C GLY A 4 -0.69 -0.12 31.90
N ALA A 5 -0.19 -0.27 30.67
CA ALA A 5 0.40 0.70 29.76
C ALA A 5 0.14 0.26 28.32
N GLY A 6 -0.83 0.90 27.66
CA GLY A 6 -0.84 0.94 26.21
C GLY A 6 0.37 1.76 25.80
N LYS A 7 1.47 1.10 25.41
CA LYS A 7 2.60 1.77 24.76
C LYS A 7 2.02 2.44 23.52
N GLY A 8 1.72 3.74 23.64
CA GLY A 8 1.31 4.57 22.53
C GLY A 8 2.40 4.49 21.49
N LYS A 9 2.24 3.60 20.52
CA LYS A 9 3.23 3.37 19.49
C LYS A 9 3.11 4.58 18.57
N LYS A 10 4.13 5.45 18.61
CA LYS A 10 4.30 6.64 17.76
C LYS A 10 3.49 6.51 16.46
N ARG A 11 2.43 7.28 16.31
CA ARG A 11 1.69 7.38 15.06
C ARG A 11 2.17 8.65 14.35
N ASP A 12 3.46 8.67 14.03
CA ASP A 12 4.11 9.85 13.41
C ASP A 12 4.53 9.58 11.96
N GLY A 13 4.12 8.43 11.39
CA GLY A 13 4.43 8.04 10.02
C GLY A 13 3.19 7.53 9.29
N GLN A 14 3.12 7.82 7.99
CA GLN A 14 2.06 7.32 7.11
C GLN A 14 2.07 5.78 7.12
N SER A 15 0.92 5.14 7.24
CA SER A 15 0.77 3.68 7.14
C SER A 15 0.31 3.28 5.75
N GLY A 16 0.71 2.09 5.29
CA GLY A 16 0.25 1.50 4.03
C GLY A 16 0.04 0.00 4.14
N THR A 17 -0.45 -0.59 3.05
CA THR A 17 -0.58 -2.05 2.89
C THR A 17 0.15 -2.47 1.64
N VAL A 18 0.96 -3.51 1.74
CA VAL A 18 1.54 -4.22 0.59
C VAL A 18 0.97 -5.63 0.53
N HIS A 19 0.95 -6.22 -0.67
CA HIS A 19 0.53 -7.60 -0.85
C HIS A 19 1.74 -8.48 -1.13
N VAL A 20 2.01 -9.44 -0.24
CA VAL A 20 3.08 -10.42 -0.38
C VAL A 20 2.53 -11.68 -1.02
N LEU A 21 3.28 -12.25 -1.98
CA LEU A 21 3.00 -13.56 -2.54
C LEU A 21 3.59 -14.64 -1.63
N ALA A 22 2.74 -15.31 -0.86
CA ALA A 22 3.12 -16.40 0.04
C ALA A 22 2.35 -17.66 -0.34
N GLY A 23 3.06 -18.73 -0.71
CA GLY A 23 2.43 -20.01 -1.06
C GLY A 23 1.50 -19.95 -2.28
N GLY A 24 1.69 -18.99 -3.19
CA GLY A 24 0.82 -18.79 -4.35
C GLY A 24 -0.39 -17.89 -4.10
N GLU A 25 -0.58 -17.41 -2.87
CA GLU A 25 -1.68 -16.52 -2.49
C GLU A 25 -1.16 -15.13 -2.12
N LEU A 26 -2.02 -14.11 -2.28
CA LEU A 26 -1.72 -12.74 -1.89
C LEU A 26 -2.15 -12.49 -0.44
N LYS A 27 -1.18 -12.16 0.41
CA LYS A 27 -1.40 -11.80 1.80
C LYS A 27 -1.18 -10.29 2.00
N ALA A 28 -2.18 -9.62 2.55
CA ALA A 28 -2.05 -8.22 2.95
C ALA A 28 -1.12 -8.08 4.17
N VAL A 29 -0.18 -7.15 4.10
CA VAL A 29 0.79 -6.85 5.15
C VAL A 29 0.79 -5.35 5.40
N SER A 30 0.52 -4.96 6.65
CA SER A 30 0.59 -3.57 7.08
C SER A 30 2.05 -3.13 7.20
N VAL A 31 2.37 -1.95 6.66
CA VAL A 31 3.70 -1.35 6.66
C VAL A 31 3.65 0.09 7.15
N GLN A 32 4.78 0.55 7.67
CA GLN A 32 5.03 1.95 7.95
C GLN A 32 5.83 2.55 6.80
N LEU A 33 5.30 3.60 6.22
CA LEU A 33 5.92 4.34 5.12
C LEU A 33 6.79 5.47 5.66
N GLY A 34 7.91 5.69 4.98
CA GLY A 34 8.80 6.83 5.14
C GLY A 34 8.53 7.89 4.08
N ILE A 35 9.60 8.58 3.66
CA ILE A 35 9.51 9.60 2.63
C ILE A 35 9.33 8.98 1.23
N THR A 36 8.84 9.80 0.29
CA THR A 36 8.71 9.42 -1.12
C THR A 36 9.42 10.42 -2.01
N ASP A 37 10.03 9.93 -3.09
CA ASP A 37 10.66 10.73 -4.14
C ASP A 37 9.79 10.81 -5.41
N ASN A 38 8.46 10.70 -5.25
CA ASN A 38 7.42 10.58 -6.29
C ASN A 38 7.40 9.24 -7.02
N ARG A 39 8.53 8.55 -7.16
CA ARG A 39 8.61 7.24 -7.83
C ARG A 39 8.67 6.08 -6.83
N ASN A 40 9.40 6.26 -5.75
CA ASN A 40 9.66 5.28 -4.72
C ASN A 40 9.17 5.83 -3.38
N THR A 41 8.70 4.93 -2.53
CA THR A 41 8.31 5.23 -1.15
C THR A 41 9.09 4.32 -0.24
N GLU A 42 9.75 4.89 0.77
CA GLU A 42 10.49 4.10 1.74
C GLU A 42 9.53 3.27 2.63
N ILE A 43 9.89 2.03 2.91
CA ILE A 43 9.25 1.21 3.93
C ILE A 43 10.20 1.14 5.12
N ILE A 44 9.84 1.83 6.20
CA ILE A 44 10.70 2.00 7.38
C ILE A 44 10.28 1.10 8.56
N GLY A 45 9.20 0.31 8.40
CA GLY A 45 8.73 -0.63 9.40
C GLY A 45 7.55 -1.48 8.92
N GLY A 46 7.17 -2.46 9.76
CA GLY A 46 6.14 -3.45 9.44
C GLY A 46 6.68 -4.87 9.51
N ASP A 47 5.86 -5.82 9.08
CA ASP A 47 6.18 -7.26 9.14
C ASP A 47 6.74 -7.83 7.82
N LEU A 48 7.12 -6.96 6.88
CA LEU A 48 7.79 -7.35 5.64
C LEU A 48 9.24 -7.79 5.93
N LYS A 49 9.68 -8.89 5.32
CA LYS A 49 11.04 -9.42 5.47
C LYS A 49 11.79 -9.36 4.14
N ALA A 50 13.12 -9.26 4.22
CA ALA A 50 13.95 -9.33 3.03
C ALA A 50 13.73 -10.68 2.32
N GLY A 51 13.53 -10.62 1.00
CA GLY A 51 13.22 -11.81 0.17
C GLY A 51 11.74 -12.05 -0.07
N ASP A 52 10.83 -11.38 0.66
CA ASP A 52 9.40 -11.43 0.38
C ASP A 52 9.11 -10.88 -1.02
N ARG A 53 8.35 -11.62 -1.82
CA ARG A 53 7.89 -11.14 -3.13
C ARG A 53 6.64 -10.30 -2.93
N ILE A 54 6.66 -9.05 -3.39
CA ILE A 54 5.52 -8.14 -3.30
C ILE A 54 4.93 -7.82 -4.66
N VAL A 55 3.65 -7.48 -4.68
CA VAL A 55 2.98 -6.94 -5.87
C VAL A 55 3.29 -5.44 -5.98
N ILE A 56 3.81 -5.01 -7.13
CA ILE A 56 4.16 -3.61 -7.42
C ILE A 56 3.22 -2.93 -8.43
N GLY A 57 2.23 -3.67 -8.92
CA GLY A 57 1.26 -3.20 -9.90
C GLY A 57 0.43 -4.36 -10.44
N GLU A 58 -0.73 -4.03 -10.99
CA GLU A 58 -1.59 -4.97 -11.72
C GLU A 58 -1.35 -4.82 -13.22
N ASN A 59 -1.29 -5.94 -13.94
CA ASN A 59 -1.21 -5.93 -15.38
C ASN A 59 -2.63 -5.84 -15.98
N SER A 60 -3.27 -4.68 -15.81
CA SER A 60 -4.55 -4.42 -16.44
C SER A 60 -4.34 -3.95 -17.89
N ASN A 61 -4.30 -4.90 -18.83
CA ASN A 61 -4.53 -4.63 -20.26
C ASN A 61 -6.01 -4.28 -20.49
N GLY A 62 -6.56 -3.35 -19.71
CA GLY A 62 -7.97 -2.97 -19.75
C GLY A 62 -8.28 -2.29 -21.07
N VAL A 63 -9.11 -2.94 -21.90
CA VAL A 63 -9.86 -2.26 -22.97
C VAL A 63 -10.67 -1.16 -22.29
N LYS A 64 -10.15 0.08 -22.34
CA LYS A 64 -10.86 1.26 -21.85
C LYS A 64 -12.07 1.44 -22.76
N PRO A 65 -13.32 1.33 -22.25
CA PRO A 65 -14.49 1.68 -23.05
C PRO A 65 -14.31 3.12 -23.53
N PRO A 66 -14.58 3.44 -24.81
CA PRO A 66 -14.43 4.79 -25.30
C PRO A 66 -15.25 5.72 -24.42
N SER A 67 -14.59 6.75 -23.86
CA SER A 67 -15.27 7.76 -23.07
C SER A 67 -16.28 8.46 -23.97
N SER A 68 -17.57 8.22 -23.72
CA SER A 68 -18.66 9.05 -24.24
C SER A 68 -18.61 10.40 -23.51
N VAL A 69 -17.62 11.22 -23.85
CA VAL A 69 -17.75 12.66 -23.62
C VAL A 69 -18.66 13.15 -24.73
N GLY A 70 -19.97 13.01 -24.49
CA GLY A 70 -20.98 13.70 -25.29
C GLY A 70 -20.62 15.18 -25.29
N MET A 71 -20.32 15.69 -26.49
CA MET A 71 -19.97 17.08 -26.77
C MET A 71 -20.92 18.03 -26.04
N ARG A 72 -20.47 18.62 -24.93
CA ARG A 72 -21.22 19.70 -24.26
C ARG A 72 -20.82 21.00 -24.95
N MET A 73 -21.62 21.39 -25.93
CA MET A 73 -21.65 22.76 -26.43
C MET A 73 -22.23 23.64 -25.31
N PHE A 74 -21.50 24.69 -24.96
CA PHE A 74 -22.04 25.86 -24.27
C PHE A 74 -22.02 27.01 -25.25
#